data_AF-A0A6G8CHX6-F1
#
_entry.id   AF-A0A6G8CHX6-F1
#
_cell.length_a   1.000
_cell.length_b   1.000
_cell.length_c   1.000
_cell.angle_alpha   90.00
_cell.angle_beta   90.00
_cell.angle_gamma   90.00
#
_symmetry.space_group_name_H-M   'P 1'
#
loop_
_entity.id
_entity.type
_entity.pdbx_description
1 polymer ?
#
loop_
_entity_poly.entity_id
_entity_poly.type
_entity_poly.pdbx_seq_one_letter_code
_entity_poly.pdbx_strand_id
1 'polypeptide(L)'
;MPSSSLPRFSRATVSLGLTYGWSLCVLLTFIDWLTPLEFANQALVTALHWVIWGGAIPLARRWPAMRWLPKLLWRSVLLPLPLWAVLSLWPVGIGLVPISFLYFFFFGTNASPASWQTTYVYARQQHALVAEQTAEPWAGFAKPITRTVKITPVTPLFNWVIGAAGEQHPAGWKVVEKAGIYLGPDSTKQLLADAYKAGQQRCQAEQHVQDSIARISGGPAFTLPPITRHGAGTLGFVLGDEVWRNYRTCFTGTGCTNHCPVQARCVVQDKAKGIYSLQLEAQLQVGDRQQDFTLWVRRITGPGVYQIAHYAPSEARGTFELLLHDRTQDSSYRQSTALADQSLREGPSQAVHGLPVAAQLLITRFDTTAHIIAGTFTGQLRNTHGWSKPMLVREGRFDARYRVVKPW
;
A
#
# COMPACT_ATOMS: atom_id res chain seq x y z
N MET A 1 67.60 12.38 41.01
CA MET A 1 66.17 12.20 40.70
C MET A 1 65.59 13.54 40.27
N PRO A 2 65.23 13.76 38.99
CA PRO A 2 64.56 14.97 38.57
C PRO A 2 63.05 14.82 38.79
N SER A 3 62.46 15.75 39.54
CA SER A 3 61.01 15.85 39.72
C SER A 3 60.37 16.33 38.41
N SER A 4 59.66 15.43 37.73
CA SER A 4 58.84 15.78 36.57
C SER A 4 57.61 16.57 37.03
N SER A 5 57.69 17.91 36.92
CA SER A 5 56.54 18.78 37.11
C SER A 5 55.57 18.60 35.93
N LEU A 6 54.39 18.06 36.22
CA LEU A 6 53.30 17.96 35.25
C LEU A 6 52.89 19.36 34.78
N PRO A 7 52.68 19.58 33.47
CA PRO A 7 52.29 20.88 32.95
C PRO A 7 50.91 21.26 33.50
N ARG A 8 50.85 22.38 34.24
CA ARG A 8 49.59 23.03 34.63
C ARG A 8 48.93 23.60 33.38
N PHE A 9 48.01 22.82 32.79
CA PHE A 9 47.11 23.34 31.77
C PHE A 9 46.21 24.41 32.39
N SER A 10 46.25 25.63 31.85
CA SER A 10 45.36 26.70 32.30
C SER A 10 43.90 26.33 32.00
N ARG A 11 42.98 26.60 32.93
CA ARG A 11 41.54 26.35 32.73
C ARG A 11 40.98 27.06 31.48
N ALA A 12 41.59 28.17 31.07
CA ALA A 12 41.20 28.92 29.87
C ALA A 12 41.41 28.12 28.58
N THR A 13 42.51 27.36 28.47
CA THR A 13 42.81 26.57 27.26
C THR A 13 41.89 25.37 27.09
N VAL A 14 41.41 24.80 28.21
CA VAL A 14 40.43 23.69 28.19
C VAL A 14 39.04 24.19 27.78
N SER A 15 38.64 25.37 28.26
CA SER A 15 37.34 25.98 27.93
C SER A 15 37.23 26.36 26.45
N LEU A 16 38.25 27.04 25.89
CA LEU A 16 38.31 27.41 24.47
C LEU A 16 38.27 26.18 23.56
N GLY A 17 38.97 25.12 23.96
CA GLY A 17 38.98 23.89 23.19
C GLY A 17 37.59 23.26 23.05
N LEU A 18 36.86 23.16 24.16
CA LEU A 18 35.51 22.61 24.18
C LEU A 18 34.53 23.42 23.33
N THR A 19 34.66 24.75 23.30
CA THR A 19 33.80 25.62 22.49
C THR A 19 34.03 25.42 20.99
N TYR A 20 35.29 25.30 20.55
CA TYR A 20 35.61 25.02 19.15
C TYR A 20 35.21 23.61 18.71
N GLY A 21 35.37 22.61 19.59
CA GLY A 21 34.88 21.25 19.34
C GLY A 21 33.38 21.21 19.15
N TRP A 22 32.64 21.88 20.03
CA TRP A 22 31.19 22.04 19.89
C TRP A 22 30.81 22.79 18.63
N SER A 23 31.53 23.86 18.27
CA SER A 23 31.25 24.63 17.05
C SER A 23 31.48 23.81 15.79
N LEU A 24 32.51 22.96 15.75
CA LEU A 24 32.78 22.06 14.63
C LEU A 24 31.74 20.95 14.54
N CYS A 25 31.34 20.34 15.67
CA CYS A 25 30.25 19.37 15.68
C CYS A 25 28.94 20.02 15.22
N VAL A 26 28.60 21.21 15.72
CA VAL A 26 27.42 21.97 15.29
C VAL A 26 27.52 22.30 13.80
N LEU A 27 28.68 22.70 13.29
CA LEU A 27 28.87 22.98 11.86
C LEU A 27 28.71 21.72 11.01
N LEU A 28 29.30 20.59 11.42
CA LEU A 28 29.19 19.31 10.70
C LEU A 28 27.76 18.77 10.75
N THR A 29 27.10 18.85 11.91
CA THR A 29 25.68 18.51 12.06
C THR A 29 24.80 19.46 11.25
N PHE A 30 25.12 20.75 11.18
CA PHE A 30 24.41 21.72 10.36
C PHE A 30 24.64 21.46 8.87
N ILE A 31 25.84 21.03 8.47
CA ILE A 31 26.12 20.59 7.11
C ILE A 31 25.33 19.32 6.80
N ASP A 32 25.28 18.31 7.68
CA ASP A 32 24.43 17.12 7.49
C ASP A 32 22.94 17.48 7.41
N TRP A 33 22.49 18.41 8.24
CA TRP A 33 21.09 18.84 8.30
C TRP A 33 20.69 19.74 7.12
N LEU A 34 21.65 20.47 6.55
CA LEU A 34 21.46 21.32 5.37
C LEU A 34 21.85 20.64 4.05
N THR A 35 22.53 19.49 4.08
CA THR A 35 23.01 18.88 2.84
C THR A 35 21.94 17.97 2.24
N PRO A 36 21.76 18.02 0.91
CA PRO A 36 20.92 17.08 0.16
C PRO A 36 21.47 15.64 0.12
N LEU A 37 22.34 15.26 1.08
CA LEU A 37 22.93 13.92 1.19
C LEU A 37 21.90 12.85 1.54
N GLU A 38 20.76 13.24 2.13
CA GLU A 38 19.58 12.38 2.30
C GLU A 38 19.13 11.72 0.98
N PHE A 39 19.52 12.28 -0.18
CA PHE A 39 19.11 11.81 -1.50
C PHE A 39 20.28 11.42 -2.40
N ALA A 40 21.48 11.32 -1.85
CA ALA A 40 22.64 10.79 -2.55
C ALA A 40 22.68 9.27 -2.47
N ASN A 41 23.34 8.64 -3.44
CA ASN A 41 23.62 7.21 -3.40
C ASN A 41 24.30 6.86 -2.07
N GLN A 42 23.87 5.78 -1.41
CA GLN A 42 24.43 5.32 -0.13
C GLN A 42 25.96 5.23 -0.16
N ALA A 43 26.55 4.74 -1.26
CA ALA A 43 27.99 4.67 -1.42
C ALA A 43 28.65 6.06 -1.39
N LEU A 44 28.01 7.08 -1.97
CA LEU A 44 28.50 8.46 -1.95
C LEU A 44 28.36 9.08 -0.56
N VAL A 45 27.22 8.90 0.11
CA VAL A 45 27.01 9.41 1.48
C VAL A 45 28.06 8.82 2.41
N THR A 46 28.26 7.50 2.36
CA THR A 46 29.29 6.82 3.15
C THR A 46 30.68 7.33 2.77
N ALA A 47 31.02 7.44 1.49
CA ALA A 47 32.32 7.96 1.05
C ALA A 47 32.56 9.40 1.52
N LEU A 48 31.56 10.28 1.45
CA LEU A 48 31.66 11.66 1.90
C LEU A 48 31.84 11.74 3.42
N HIS A 49 31.10 10.94 4.19
CA HIS A 49 31.31 10.79 5.63
C HIS A 49 32.73 10.33 5.93
N TRP A 50 33.24 9.32 5.21
CA TRP A 50 34.63 8.88 5.36
C TRP A 50 35.64 9.97 5.01
N VAL A 51 35.39 10.79 3.99
CA VAL A 51 36.27 11.90 3.60
C VAL A 51 36.22 13.02 4.62
N ILE A 52 35.04 13.39 5.13
CA ILE A 52 34.87 14.43 6.16
C ILE A 52 35.53 13.99 7.46
N TRP A 53 35.20 12.79 7.97
CA TRP A 53 35.73 12.28 9.23
C TRP A 53 37.21 11.90 9.11
N GLY A 54 37.59 11.24 8.01
CA GLY A 54 38.97 10.88 7.71
C GLY A 54 39.85 12.10 7.46
N GLY A 55 39.31 13.15 6.83
CA GLY A 55 39.99 14.42 6.55
C GLY A 55 40.06 15.37 7.76
N ALA A 56 39.10 15.29 8.69
CA ALA A 56 39.13 16.06 9.93
C ALA A 56 40.37 15.72 10.79
N ILE A 57 40.85 14.48 10.76
CA ILE A 57 42.01 14.02 11.53
C ILE A 57 43.32 14.71 11.09
N PRO A 58 43.74 14.67 9.80
CA PRO A 58 44.94 15.36 9.35
C PRO A 58 44.80 16.89 9.43
N LEU A 59 43.60 17.43 9.21
CA LEU A 59 43.34 18.87 9.36
C LEU A 59 43.55 19.33 10.81
N ALA A 60 42.99 18.60 11.78
CA ALA A 60 43.18 18.85 13.21
C ALA A 60 44.64 18.66 13.66
N ARG A 61 45.42 17.79 13.01
CA ARG A 61 46.86 17.64 13.29
C ARG A 61 47.69 18.85 12.81
N ARG A 62 47.29 19.47 11.70
CA ARG A 62 47.96 20.66 11.13
C ARG A 62 47.73 21.93 11.96
N TRP A 63 46.66 21.99 12.75
CA TRP A 63 46.38 23.13 13.63
C TRP A 63 46.74 22.82 15.09
N PRO A 64 47.82 23.42 15.66
CA PRO A 64 48.29 23.12 17.02
C PRO A 64 47.20 23.24 18.08
N ALA A 65 46.29 24.21 17.93
CA ALA A 65 45.15 24.44 18.83
C ALA A 65 44.09 23.32 18.81
N MET A 66 44.05 22.48 17.78
CA MET A 66 43.07 21.41 17.60
C MET A 66 43.66 19.99 17.67
N ARG A 67 44.97 19.84 17.93
CA ARG A 67 45.63 18.52 17.96
C ARG A 67 45.05 17.53 18.97
N TRP A 68 44.42 18.02 20.03
CA TRP A 68 43.78 17.22 21.07
C TRP A 68 42.33 16.83 20.73
N LEU A 69 41.71 17.50 19.74
CA LEU A 69 40.30 17.33 19.38
C LEU A 69 39.96 15.93 18.87
N PRO A 70 40.74 15.29 17.96
CA PRO A 70 40.43 13.94 17.51
C PRO A 70 40.53 12.93 18.65
N LYS A 71 41.49 13.11 19.57
CA LYS A 71 41.62 12.26 20.75
C LYS A 71 40.45 12.44 21.71
N LEU A 72 39.97 13.67 21.91
CA LEU A 72 38.80 13.93 22.74
C LEU A 72 37.55 13.32 22.10
N LEU A 73 37.30 13.58 20.81
CA LEU A 73 36.14 13.07 20.08
C LEU A 73 36.08 11.54 20.10
N TRP A 74 37.19 10.87 19.76
CA TRP A 74 37.25 9.40 19.83
C TRP A 74 37.15 8.87 21.25
N ARG A 75 37.67 9.56 22.27
CA ARG A 75 37.44 9.17 23.67
C ARG A 75 35.98 9.35 24.06
N SER A 76 35.35 10.47 23.76
CA SER A 76 33.94 10.72 24.06
C SER A 76 32.99 9.73 23.37
N VAL A 77 33.37 9.24 22.18
CA VAL A 77 32.61 8.26 21.41
C VAL A 77 32.89 6.82 21.86
N LEU A 78 34.16 6.43 22.03
CA LEU A 78 34.56 5.04 22.31
C LEU A 78 34.55 4.67 23.79
N LEU A 79 34.87 5.61 24.68
CA LEU A 79 34.93 5.36 26.13
C LEU A 79 33.58 4.87 26.70
N PRO A 80 32.41 5.38 26.27
CA PRO A 80 31.15 4.88 26.78
C PRO A 80 30.64 3.62 26.06
N LEU A 81 31.23 3.17 24.93
CA LEU A 81 30.77 1.97 24.22
C LEU A 81 30.76 0.70 25.09
N PRO A 82 31.77 0.38 25.92
CA PRO A 82 31.73 -0.77 26.81
C PRO A 82 30.60 -0.68 27.83
N LEU A 83 30.36 0.53 28.38
CA LEU A 83 29.28 0.77 29.32
C LEU A 83 27.91 0.57 28.64
N TRP A 84 27.74 1.11 27.43
CA TRP A 84 26.51 0.92 26.66
C TRP A 84 26.29 -0.53 26.24
N ALA A 85 27.36 -1.27 25.89
CA ALA A 85 27.29 -2.68 25.57
C ALA A 85 26.82 -3.50 26.79
N VAL A 86 27.32 -3.21 27.99
CA VAL A 86 26.84 -3.84 29.23
C VAL A 86 25.38 -3.47 29.51
N LEU A 87 25.00 -2.19 29.34
CA LEU A 87 23.62 -1.73 29.53
C LEU A 87 22.64 -2.29 28.48
N SER A 88 23.13 -2.78 27.35
CA SER A 88 22.31 -3.45 26.32
C SER A 88 21.88 -4.86 26.73
N LEU A 89 22.59 -5.48 27.68
CA LEU A 89 22.24 -6.78 28.28
C LEU A 89 21.16 -6.66 29.37
N TRP A 90 20.77 -5.44 29.75
CA TRP A 90 19.71 -5.21 30.74
C TRP A 90 18.34 -5.50 30.09
N PRO A 91 17.33 -6.07 30.79
CA PRO A 91 16.08 -6.59 30.21
C PRO A 91 15.26 -5.58 29.39
N VAL A 92 15.50 -4.28 29.58
CA VAL A 92 14.79 -3.20 28.88
C VAL A 92 15.58 -2.68 27.65
N GLY A 93 16.78 -3.20 27.40
CA GLY A 93 17.58 -2.86 26.21
C GLY A 93 18.05 -1.39 26.17
N ILE A 94 18.15 -0.71 27.32
CA ILE A 94 18.44 0.74 27.40
C ILE A 94 19.76 1.10 26.71
N GLY A 95 20.78 0.23 26.76
CA GLY A 95 22.04 0.44 26.06
C GLY A 95 21.96 0.37 24.52
N LEU A 96 20.90 -0.19 23.94
CA LEU A 96 20.72 -0.27 22.49
C LEU A 96 20.41 1.09 21.87
N VAL A 97 19.74 1.99 22.60
CA VAL A 97 19.38 3.33 22.10
C VAL A 97 20.61 4.18 21.73
N PRO A 98 21.61 4.37 22.61
CA PRO A 98 22.81 5.14 22.28
C PRO A 98 23.76 4.42 21.32
N ILE A 99 23.82 3.08 21.33
CA ILE A 99 24.59 2.31 20.32
C ILE A 99 23.96 2.49 18.94
N SER A 100 22.64 2.40 18.86
CA SER A 100 21.87 2.68 17.64
C SER A 100 22.09 4.12 17.17
N PHE A 101 22.03 5.10 18.08
CA PHE A 101 22.33 6.50 17.75
C PHE A 101 23.75 6.69 17.21
N LEU A 102 24.77 6.11 17.84
CA LEU A 102 26.15 6.16 17.34
C LEU A 102 26.30 5.43 16.01
N TYR A 103 25.65 4.28 15.85
CA TYR A 103 25.63 3.57 14.57
C TYR A 103 24.99 4.41 13.48
N PHE A 104 23.86 5.07 13.72
CA PHE A 104 23.24 5.98 12.78
C PHE A 104 23.96 7.33 12.65
N PHE A 105 24.77 7.74 13.61
CA PHE A 105 25.57 8.96 13.49
C PHE A 105 26.81 8.73 12.60
N PHE A 106 27.45 7.55 12.70
CA PHE A 106 28.63 7.22 11.90
C PHE A 106 28.32 6.48 10.61
N PHE A 107 27.25 5.68 10.62
CA PHE A 107 26.80 4.83 9.52
C PHE A 107 25.34 5.11 9.15
N GLY A 108 24.83 6.29 9.53
CA GLY A 108 23.52 6.80 9.13
C GLY A 108 23.35 6.72 7.64
N THR A 109 22.62 5.70 7.23
CA THR A 109 22.35 5.43 5.84
C THR A 109 20.92 5.84 5.58
N ASN A 110 20.65 6.26 4.34
CA ASN A 110 19.32 6.46 3.76
C ASN A 110 18.45 5.17 3.75
N ALA A 111 18.89 4.11 4.43
CA ALA A 111 18.19 2.85 4.62
C ALA A 111 17.52 2.75 6.00
N SER A 112 17.76 3.70 6.93
CA SER A 112 16.95 3.77 8.15
C SER A 112 15.48 4.04 7.76
N PRO A 113 14.50 3.31 8.33
CA PRO A 113 13.10 3.67 8.21
C PRO A 113 12.83 5.12 8.64
N ALA A 114 13.70 5.67 9.49
CA ALA A 114 13.65 7.05 9.95
C ALA A 114 14.20 8.11 8.99
N SER A 115 14.77 7.70 7.85
CA SER A 115 15.12 8.60 6.76
C SER A 115 13.93 8.77 5.81
N TRP A 116 13.89 9.88 5.08
CA TRP A 116 12.83 10.13 4.11
C TRP A 116 12.95 9.19 2.90
N GLN A 117 11.97 8.30 2.76
CA GLN A 117 11.88 7.38 1.63
C GLN A 117 10.84 7.88 0.62
N THR A 118 11.19 7.89 -0.67
CA THR A 118 10.25 8.22 -1.74
C THR A 118 9.26 7.06 -1.90
N THR A 119 8.03 7.23 -1.46
CA THR A 119 6.97 6.20 -1.50
C THR A 119 6.16 6.25 -2.78
N TYR A 120 5.95 7.46 -3.31
CA TYR A 120 5.11 7.69 -4.48
C TYR A 120 5.61 8.86 -5.32
N VAL A 121 5.39 8.84 -6.62
CA VAL A 121 5.75 9.90 -7.54
C VAL A 121 4.55 10.28 -8.39
N TYR A 122 4.12 11.52 -8.22
CA TYR A 122 2.92 12.07 -8.84
C TYR A 122 3.19 12.54 -10.26
N ALA A 123 4.26 13.31 -10.47
CA ALA A 123 4.55 13.96 -11.75
C ALA A 123 6.04 14.08 -12.04
N ARG A 124 6.39 14.26 -13.31
CA ARG A 124 7.76 14.43 -13.80
C ARG A 124 7.86 15.53 -14.86
N GLN A 125 8.93 16.30 -14.80
CA GLN A 125 9.34 17.21 -15.87
C GLN A 125 10.84 17.06 -16.07
N GLN A 126 11.24 16.63 -17.28
CA GLN A 126 12.64 16.32 -17.60
C GLN A 126 13.26 15.34 -16.59
N HIS A 127 14.18 15.81 -15.76
CA HIS A 127 14.84 15.03 -14.71
C HIS A 127 14.26 15.29 -13.32
N ALA A 128 13.40 16.29 -13.13
CA ALA A 128 12.78 16.60 -11.86
C ALA A 128 11.47 15.81 -11.64
N LEU A 129 11.15 15.52 -10.38
CA LEU A 129 10.01 14.71 -9.94
C LEU A 129 9.25 15.43 -8.83
N VAL A 130 7.93 15.29 -8.81
CA VAL A 130 7.11 15.58 -7.63
C VAL A 130 6.72 14.27 -6.99
N ALA A 131 7.07 14.12 -5.71
CA ALA A 131 7.00 12.86 -5.00
C ALA A 131 6.43 13.01 -3.60
N GLU A 132 5.78 11.95 -3.13
CA GLU A 132 5.52 11.71 -1.72
C GLU A 132 6.74 11.05 -1.10
N GLN A 133 7.15 11.56 0.05
CA GLN A 133 8.13 10.95 0.91
C GLN A 133 7.52 10.62 2.26
N THR A 134 7.91 9.48 2.81
CA THR A 134 7.51 9.02 4.13
C THR A 134 8.73 8.75 4.98
N ALA A 135 8.70 9.15 6.24
CA ALA A 135 9.69 8.79 7.24
C ALA A 135 8.98 8.16 8.44
N GLU A 136 9.48 7.02 8.91
CA GLU A 136 9.01 6.44 10.17
C GLU A 136 9.64 7.19 11.34
N PRO A 137 8.85 7.63 12.34
CA PRO A 137 9.41 8.26 13.52
C PRO A 137 10.30 7.26 14.27
N TRP A 138 11.39 7.78 14.85
CA TRP A 138 12.39 6.98 15.57
C TRP A 138 11.81 6.10 16.68
N ALA A 139 10.72 6.55 17.30
CA ALA A 139 9.93 5.75 18.21
C ALA A 139 8.76 5.16 17.41
N GLY A 140 8.80 3.85 17.13
CA GLY A 140 7.80 3.11 16.35
C GLY A 140 6.36 3.13 16.89
N PHE A 141 6.06 4.01 17.85
CA PHE A 141 4.75 4.32 18.38
C PHE A 141 4.09 5.53 17.70
N ALA A 142 4.83 6.35 16.96
CA ALA A 142 4.26 7.47 16.23
C ALA A 142 3.92 7.08 14.78
N LYS A 143 2.89 7.73 14.21
CA LYS A 143 2.49 7.49 12.82
C LYS A 143 3.60 7.95 11.87
N PRO A 144 3.79 7.27 10.72
CA PRO A 144 4.70 7.74 9.68
C PRO A 144 4.36 9.19 9.29
N ILE A 145 5.39 10.02 9.14
CA ILE A 145 5.25 11.40 8.70
C ILE A 145 5.40 11.40 7.18
N THR A 146 4.45 12.04 6.48
CA THR A 146 4.49 12.16 5.02
C THR A 146 4.71 13.61 4.61
N ARG A 147 5.38 13.81 3.47
CA ARG A 147 5.52 15.13 2.83
C ARG A 147 5.52 15.02 1.31
N THR A 148 5.00 16.03 0.64
CA THR A 148 5.12 16.18 -0.82
C THR A 148 6.29 17.09 -1.15
N VAL A 149 7.20 16.62 -2.00
CA VAL A 149 8.43 17.33 -2.36
C VAL A 149 8.66 17.34 -3.86
N LYS A 150 9.38 18.36 -4.32
CA LYS A 150 9.98 18.42 -5.65
C LYS A 150 11.45 18.02 -5.55
N ILE A 151 11.80 16.93 -6.21
CA ILE A 151 13.15 16.36 -6.29
C ILE A 151 13.75 16.76 -7.63
N THR A 152 14.86 17.49 -7.63
CA THR A 152 15.56 17.97 -8.82
C THR A 152 17.00 17.43 -8.81
N PRO A 153 17.40 16.54 -9.72
CA PRO A 153 18.77 16.06 -9.78
C PRO A 153 19.69 17.20 -10.17
N VAL A 154 20.69 17.48 -9.33
CA VAL A 154 21.78 18.41 -9.65
C VAL A 154 22.89 17.65 -10.35
N THR A 155 23.12 16.40 -9.96
CA THR A 155 24.06 15.46 -10.60
C THR A 155 23.48 14.05 -10.60
N PRO A 156 24.06 13.07 -11.33
CA PRO A 156 23.62 11.67 -11.26
C PRO A 156 23.68 11.06 -9.85
N LEU A 157 24.41 11.68 -8.91
CA LEU A 157 24.60 11.20 -7.56
C LEU A 157 23.93 12.08 -6.49
N PHE A 158 23.32 13.21 -6.88
CA PHE A 158 22.83 14.21 -5.93
C PHE A 158 21.53 14.83 -6.40
N ASN A 159 20.53 14.81 -5.51
CA ASN A 159 19.22 15.38 -5.75
C ASN A 159 18.95 16.53 -4.77
N TRP A 160 18.51 17.67 -5.30
CA TRP A 160 17.99 18.78 -4.53
C TRP A 160 16.51 18.56 -4.22
N VAL A 161 16.10 18.70 -2.96
CA VAL A 161 14.72 18.45 -2.53
C VAL A 161 14.15 19.69 -1.87
N ILE A 162 13.00 20.15 -2.37
CA ILE A 162 12.25 21.28 -1.81
C ILE A 162 10.80 20.85 -1.56
N GLY A 163 10.15 21.44 -0.55
CA GLY A 163 8.72 21.20 -0.33
C GLY A 163 7.90 21.63 -1.56
N ALA A 164 6.94 20.82 -1.97
CA ALA A 164 6.08 21.10 -3.13
C ALA A 164 4.83 21.93 -2.79
N ALA A 165 4.74 22.48 -1.57
CA ALA A 165 3.57 23.23 -1.08
C ALA A 165 2.22 22.50 -1.25
N GLY A 166 2.24 21.16 -1.26
CA GLY A 166 1.05 20.32 -1.49
C GLY A 166 0.65 20.13 -2.96
N GLU A 167 1.38 20.73 -3.91
CA GLU A 167 1.11 20.57 -5.34
C GLU A 167 1.59 19.19 -5.83
N GLN A 168 0.65 18.27 -6.08
CA GLN A 168 0.95 16.93 -6.59
C GLN A 168 1.12 16.90 -8.12
N HIS A 169 0.40 17.75 -8.84
CA HIS A 169 0.40 17.79 -10.30
C HIS A 169 0.64 19.20 -10.83
N PRO A 170 1.89 19.70 -10.82
CA PRO A 170 2.15 21.03 -11.30
C PRO A 170 1.77 21.18 -12.77
N ALA A 171 1.24 22.35 -13.13
CA ALA A 171 0.80 22.62 -14.49
C ALA A 171 1.93 22.39 -15.51
N GLY A 172 1.64 21.67 -16.59
CA GLY A 172 2.60 21.33 -17.65
C GLY A 172 3.57 20.18 -17.32
N TRP A 173 3.48 19.57 -16.13
CA TRP A 173 4.25 18.37 -15.81
C TRP A 173 3.55 17.11 -16.34
N LYS A 174 4.33 16.12 -16.76
CA LYS A 174 3.77 14.83 -17.17
C LYS A 174 3.35 14.07 -15.90
N VAL A 175 2.07 13.73 -15.79
CA VAL A 175 1.56 12.89 -14.71
C VAL A 175 2.14 11.49 -14.84
N VAL A 176 2.70 10.98 -13.74
CA VAL A 176 3.38 9.69 -13.66
C VAL A 176 2.67 8.73 -12.72
N GLU A 177 2.24 9.18 -11.54
CA GLU A 177 1.46 8.42 -10.56
C GLU A 177 1.93 6.97 -10.34
N LYS A 178 3.13 6.79 -9.78
CA LYS A 178 3.73 5.47 -9.55
C LYS A 178 4.45 5.36 -8.22
N ALA A 179 4.52 4.15 -7.67
CA ALA A 179 5.26 3.91 -6.43
C ALA A 179 6.75 4.21 -6.62
N GLY A 180 7.38 4.83 -5.62
CA GLY A 180 8.78 5.28 -5.68
C GLY A 180 9.78 4.13 -5.85
N ILE A 181 9.42 2.92 -5.43
CA ILE A 181 10.22 1.70 -5.64
C ILE A 181 10.52 1.40 -7.12
N TYR A 182 9.72 1.94 -8.04
CA TYR A 182 9.90 1.77 -9.48
C TYR A 182 10.78 2.86 -10.12
N LEU A 183 11.39 3.74 -9.33
CA LEU A 183 12.29 4.82 -9.79
C LEU A 183 13.75 4.62 -9.38
N GLY A 184 14.10 3.38 -8.99
CA GLY A 184 15.49 3.03 -8.72
C GLY A 184 16.39 3.14 -9.97
N PRO A 185 17.73 3.10 -9.78
CA PRO A 185 18.70 3.11 -10.88
C PRO A 185 18.56 1.91 -11.84
N ASP A 186 17.82 0.87 -11.43
CA ASP A 186 17.43 -0.25 -12.28
C ASP A 186 16.33 0.19 -13.27
N SER A 187 16.78 0.72 -14.41
CA SER A 187 15.92 1.13 -15.52
C SER A 187 15.01 0.02 -16.03
N THR A 188 15.34 -1.25 -15.77
CA THR A 188 14.55 -2.41 -16.22
C THR A 188 13.25 -2.53 -15.43
N LYS A 189 13.31 -2.44 -14.10
CA LYS A 189 12.11 -2.45 -13.23
C LYS A 189 11.20 -1.27 -13.53
N GLN A 190 11.81 -0.10 -13.76
CA GLN A 190 11.07 1.08 -14.16
C GLN A 190 10.38 0.89 -15.51
N LEU A 191 11.10 0.39 -16.52
CA LEU A 191 10.57 0.17 -17.86
C LEU A 191 9.41 -0.85 -17.85
N LEU A 192 9.53 -1.91 -17.05
CA LEU A 192 8.44 -2.88 -16.85
C LEU A 192 7.22 -2.25 -16.18
N ALA A 193 7.42 -1.43 -15.14
CA ALA A 193 6.31 -0.74 -14.46
C ALA A 193 5.65 0.30 -15.37
N ASP A 194 6.43 1.06 -16.14
CA ASP A 194 5.93 2.04 -17.09
C ASP A 194 5.15 1.34 -18.24
N ALA A 195 5.65 0.22 -18.76
CA ALA A 195 4.95 -0.60 -19.74
C ALA A 195 3.65 -1.20 -19.19
N TYR A 196 3.68 -1.70 -17.94
CA TYR A 196 2.49 -2.21 -17.25
C TYR A 196 1.43 -1.11 -17.10
N LYS A 197 1.83 0.08 -16.66
CA LYS A 197 0.92 1.23 -16.51
C LYS A 197 0.36 1.71 -17.86
N ALA A 198 1.20 1.77 -18.90
CA ALA A 198 0.75 2.11 -20.25
C ALA A 198 -0.29 1.09 -20.76
N GLY A 199 -0.10 -0.19 -20.46
CA GLY A 199 -1.09 -1.24 -20.73
C GLY A 199 -2.42 -1.00 -20.00
N GLN A 200 -2.38 -0.64 -18.72
CA GLN A 200 -3.59 -0.28 -17.96
C GLN A 200 -4.34 0.91 -18.56
N GLN A 201 -3.61 1.99 -18.91
CA GLN A 201 -4.20 3.19 -19.51
C GLN A 201 -4.82 2.88 -20.87
N ARG A 202 -4.18 2.05 -21.69
CA ARG A 202 -4.75 1.58 -22.95
C ARG A 202 -6.05 0.84 -22.74
N CYS A 203 -6.12 -0.09 -21.78
CA CYS A 203 -7.35 -0.83 -21.50
C CYS A 203 -8.48 0.07 -20.97
N GLN A 204 -8.14 1.11 -20.21
CA GLN A 204 -9.11 2.13 -19.80
C GLN A 204 -9.65 2.91 -21.01
N ALA A 205 -8.78 3.32 -21.93
CA ALA A 205 -9.20 3.97 -23.17
C ALA A 205 -10.09 3.06 -24.03
N GLU A 206 -9.75 1.78 -24.16
CA GLU A 206 -10.57 0.78 -24.86
C GLU A 206 -11.95 0.60 -24.19
N GLN A 207 -12.01 0.59 -22.85
CA GLN A 207 -13.29 0.60 -22.12
C GLN A 207 -14.13 1.84 -22.47
N HIS A 208 -13.54 3.03 -22.50
CA HIS A 208 -14.27 4.25 -22.84
C HIS A 208 -14.86 4.21 -24.25
N VAL A 209 -14.14 3.62 -25.21
CA VAL A 209 -14.65 3.41 -26.57
C VAL A 209 -15.82 2.43 -26.56
N GLN A 210 -15.69 1.29 -25.85
CA GLN A 210 -16.78 0.32 -25.72
C GLN A 210 -18.02 0.92 -25.06
N ASP A 211 -17.84 1.72 -24.00
CA ASP A 211 -18.93 2.40 -23.32
C ASP A 211 -19.63 3.40 -24.26
N SER A 212 -18.87 4.13 -25.06
CA SER A 212 -19.42 5.06 -26.05
C SER A 212 -20.25 4.35 -27.12
N ILE A 213 -19.79 3.18 -27.60
CA ILE A 213 -20.53 2.35 -28.56
C ILE A 213 -21.81 1.82 -27.89
N ALA A 214 -21.70 1.30 -26.67
CA ALA A 214 -22.82 0.71 -25.94
C ALA A 214 -23.96 1.72 -25.69
N ARG A 215 -23.64 3.00 -25.44
CA ARG A 215 -24.66 4.07 -25.33
C ARG A 215 -25.47 4.27 -26.61
N ILE A 216 -24.87 4.04 -27.77
CA ILE A 216 -25.51 4.24 -29.07
C ILE A 216 -26.28 2.98 -29.49
N SER A 217 -25.70 1.80 -29.27
CA SER A 217 -26.21 0.53 -29.81
C SER A 217 -26.95 -0.35 -28.79
N GLY A 218 -27.12 0.09 -27.54
CA GLY A 218 -27.80 -0.68 -26.48
C GLY A 218 -26.92 -1.74 -25.79
N GLY A 219 -25.60 -1.68 -25.94
CA GLY A 219 -24.65 -2.63 -25.36
C GLY A 219 -24.63 -4.02 -26.03
N PRO A 220 -23.70 -4.90 -25.63
CA PRO A 220 -23.63 -6.26 -26.16
C PRO A 220 -24.75 -7.14 -25.59
N ALA A 221 -25.36 -7.97 -26.44
CA ALA A 221 -26.26 -9.02 -26.01
C ALA A 221 -25.49 -10.11 -25.26
N PHE A 222 -25.83 -10.34 -24.00
CA PHE A 222 -25.13 -11.30 -23.16
C PHE A 222 -25.75 -12.70 -23.23
N THR A 223 -24.88 -13.71 -23.25
CA THR A 223 -25.23 -15.10 -23.00
C THR A 223 -24.61 -15.54 -21.68
N LEU A 224 -25.29 -16.46 -21.00
CA LEU A 224 -24.79 -17.04 -19.76
C LEU A 224 -23.44 -17.72 -20.01
N PRO A 225 -22.46 -17.57 -19.10
CA PRO A 225 -21.20 -18.29 -19.24
C PRO A 225 -21.43 -19.81 -19.18
N PRO A 226 -20.56 -20.60 -19.85
CA PRO A 226 -20.61 -22.05 -19.73
C PRO A 226 -20.30 -22.48 -18.30
N ILE A 227 -20.96 -23.54 -17.84
CA ILE A 227 -20.65 -24.16 -16.55
C ILE A 227 -19.33 -24.89 -16.71
N THR A 228 -18.26 -24.25 -16.27
CA THR A 228 -16.90 -24.80 -16.29
C THR A 228 -16.46 -25.18 -14.87
N ARG A 229 -15.36 -25.92 -14.76
CA ARG A 229 -14.80 -26.36 -13.48
C ARG A 229 -13.29 -26.10 -13.40
N HIS A 230 -12.76 -25.14 -14.14
CA HIS A 230 -11.31 -24.94 -14.29
C HIS A 230 -10.82 -23.61 -13.68
N GLY A 231 -11.70 -22.86 -13.03
CA GLY A 231 -11.43 -21.54 -12.52
C GLY A 231 -11.41 -20.49 -13.63
N ALA A 232 -12.37 -20.54 -14.56
CA ALA A 232 -12.42 -19.68 -15.75
C ALA A 232 -12.53 -18.17 -15.45
N GLY A 233 -12.92 -17.79 -14.23
CA GLY A 233 -13.12 -16.39 -13.84
C GLY A 233 -14.43 -15.80 -14.38
N THR A 234 -15.46 -16.62 -14.55
CA THR A 234 -16.74 -16.24 -15.13
C THR A 234 -17.86 -16.27 -14.10
N LEU A 235 -18.78 -15.31 -14.17
CA LEU A 235 -20.01 -15.27 -13.38
C LEU A 235 -21.13 -14.62 -14.19
N GLY A 236 -22.30 -15.24 -14.19
CA GLY A 236 -23.48 -14.67 -14.83
C GLY A 236 -24.77 -15.32 -14.36
N PHE A 237 -25.88 -14.63 -14.58
CA PHE A 237 -27.21 -15.05 -14.15
C PHE A 237 -28.29 -14.33 -14.97
N VAL A 238 -29.51 -14.82 -14.89
CA VAL A 238 -30.69 -14.20 -15.49
C VAL A 238 -31.39 -13.34 -14.43
N LEU A 239 -31.63 -12.07 -14.75
CA LEU A 239 -32.29 -11.08 -13.91
C LEU A 239 -33.48 -10.48 -14.68
N GLY A 240 -34.70 -10.84 -14.29
CA GLY A 240 -35.85 -10.59 -15.18
C GLY A 240 -35.67 -11.33 -16.50
N ASP A 241 -35.76 -10.64 -17.62
CA ASP A 241 -35.56 -11.20 -18.97
C ASP A 241 -34.17 -10.90 -19.55
N GLU A 242 -33.29 -10.30 -18.74
CA GLU A 242 -31.92 -9.97 -19.15
C GLU A 242 -30.89 -10.95 -18.58
N VAL A 243 -29.82 -11.18 -19.33
CA VAL A 243 -28.63 -11.87 -18.83
C VAL A 243 -27.66 -10.86 -18.27
N TRP A 244 -27.35 -10.98 -16.99
CA TRP A 244 -26.25 -10.30 -16.33
C TRP A 244 -24.99 -11.18 -16.39
N ARG A 245 -23.84 -10.62 -16.73
CA ARG A 245 -22.55 -11.33 -16.62
C ARG A 245 -21.41 -10.36 -16.30
N ASN A 246 -20.32 -10.88 -15.74
CA ASN A 246 -19.12 -10.08 -15.55
C ASN A 246 -18.58 -9.59 -16.90
N TYR A 247 -18.59 -8.28 -17.10
CA TYR A 247 -18.13 -7.63 -18.31
C TYR A 247 -17.49 -6.30 -17.97
N ARG A 248 -16.18 -6.21 -18.15
CA ARG A 248 -15.40 -5.01 -17.92
C ARG A 248 -14.05 -5.21 -18.58
N THR A 249 -13.52 -4.18 -19.22
CA THR A 249 -12.16 -4.19 -19.73
C THR A 249 -11.18 -4.06 -18.58
N CYS A 250 -10.24 -4.99 -18.48
CA CYS A 250 -9.11 -4.88 -17.56
C CYS A 250 -7.83 -5.39 -18.18
N PHE A 251 -6.75 -5.01 -17.53
CA PHE A 251 -5.40 -5.36 -17.92
C PHE A 251 -4.92 -6.60 -17.17
N THR A 252 -4.51 -7.63 -17.90
CA THR A 252 -3.99 -8.89 -17.35
C THR A 252 -2.48 -8.89 -17.13
N GLY A 253 -1.82 -7.76 -17.40
CA GLY A 253 -0.35 -7.66 -17.45
C GLY A 253 0.22 -7.89 -18.85
N THR A 254 -0.48 -8.62 -19.72
CA THR A 254 -0.06 -8.87 -21.12
C THR A 254 -0.97 -8.23 -22.15
N GLY A 255 -2.20 -7.87 -21.79
CA GLY A 255 -3.14 -7.22 -22.69
C GLY A 255 -4.46 -6.87 -22.02
N CYS A 256 -5.38 -6.33 -22.82
CA CYS A 256 -6.73 -6.01 -22.40
C CYS A 256 -7.65 -7.20 -22.63
N THR A 257 -8.51 -7.48 -21.65
CA THR A 257 -9.59 -8.47 -21.78
C THR A 257 -10.89 -7.81 -21.37
N ASN A 258 -11.99 -8.13 -22.06
CA ASN A 258 -13.33 -7.63 -21.74
C ASN A 258 -14.00 -8.42 -20.60
N HIS A 259 -13.24 -9.33 -19.98
CA HIS A 259 -13.70 -10.23 -18.93
C HIS A 259 -12.74 -10.14 -17.76
N CYS A 260 -13.03 -9.24 -16.84
CA CYS A 260 -12.33 -9.24 -15.57
C CYS A 260 -12.68 -10.48 -14.78
N PRO A 261 -11.67 -11.27 -14.36
CA PRO A 261 -11.92 -12.48 -13.63
C PRO A 261 -12.69 -12.16 -12.36
N VAL A 262 -13.67 -13.00 -12.05
CA VAL A 262 -14.38 -12.98 -10.77
C VAL A 262 -13.36 -13.00 -9.63
N GLN A 263 -13.45 -12.03 -8.73
CA GLN A 263 -12.61 -12.00 -7.55
C GLN A 263 -13.23 -12.91 -6.49
N ALA A 264 -12.63 -14.07 -6.27
CA ALA A 264 -13.06 -14.99 -5.22
C ALA A 264 -12.10 -14.92 -4.02
N ARG A 265 -12.65 -14.73 -2.82
CA ARG A 265 -11.92 -14.72 -1.54
C ARG A 265 -12.44 -15.83 -0.65
N CYS A 266 -11.55 -16.55 -0.01
CA CYS A 266 -11.88 -17.64 0.89
C CYS A 266 -11.24 -17.41 2.26
N VAL A 267 -12.06 -17.26 3.29
CA VAL A 267 -11.62 -17.12 4.69
C VAL A 267 -11.77 -18.47 5.38
N VAL A 268 -10.70 -18.94 6.00
CA VAL A 268 -10.75 -20.16 6.83
C VAL A 268 -11.41 -19.82 8.16
N GLN A 269 -12.57 -20.39 8.45
CA GLN A 269 -13.26 -20.19 9.73
C GLN A 269 -12.80 -21.19 10.78
N ASP A 270 -12.73 -22.47 10.41
CA ASP A 270 -12.26 -23.54 11.27
C ASP A 270 -11.45 -24.51 10.40
N LYS A 271 -10.12 -24.45 10.55
CA LYS A 271 -9.20 -25.27 9.76
C LYS A 271 -9.33 -26.76 10.09
N ALA A 272 -9.61 -27.10 11.36
CA ALA A 272 -9.72 -28.50 11.80
C ALA A 272 -10.97 -29.16 11.22
N LYS A 273 -12.06 -28.41 11.12
CA LYS A 273 -13.33 -28.89 10.54
C LYS A 273 -13.46 -28.65 9.04
N GLY A 274 -12.47 -28.04 8.40
CA GLY A 274 -12.51 -27.70 6.98
C GLY A 274 -13.65 -26.74 6.62
N ILE A 275 -13.93 -25.77 7.50
CA ILE A 275 -15.03 -24.81 7.34
C ILE A 275 -14.48 -23.50 6.77
N TYR A 276 -15.07 -23.06 5.66
CA TYR A 276 -14.65 -21.87 4.93
C TYR A 276 -15.80 -20.87 4.77
N SER A 277 -15.48 -19.60 4.57
CA SER A 277 -16.40 -18.59 4.04
C SER A 277 -15.89 -18.09 2.72
N LEU A 278 -16.77 -17.96 1.74
CA LEU A 278 -16.44 -17.50 0.41
C LEU A 278 -17.16 -16.19 0.12
N GLN A 279 -16.45 -15.30 -0.55
CA GLN A 279 -16.99 -14.11 -1.17
C GLN A 279 -16.59 -14.11 -2.65
N LEU A 280 -17.55 -13.96 -3.55
CA LEU A 280 -17.36 -13.76 -4.98
C LEU A 280 -17.78 -12.33 -5.33
N GLU A 281 -16.90 -11.58 -5.97
CA GLU A 281 -17.17 -10.24 -6.47
C GLU A 281 -16.98 -10.20 -7.99
N ALA A 282 -17.95 -9.63 -8.69
CA ALA A 282 -17.95 -9.49 -10.14
C ALA A 282 -18.50 -8.11 -10.53
N GLN A 283 -18.06 -7.60 -11.68
CA GLN A 283 -18.45 -6.26 -12.14
C GLN A 283 -18.96 -6.29 -13.57
N LEU A 284 -19.98 -5.46 -13.83
CA LEU A 284 -20.50 -5.13 -15.15
C LEU A 284 -20.28 -3.63 -15.38
N GLN A 285 -19.61 -3.28 -16.48
CA GLN A 285 -19.45 -1.93 -16.98
C GLN A 285 -19.75 -1.91 -18.48
N VAL A 286 -20.90 -1.36 -18.85
CA VAL A 286 -21.38 -1.27 -20.23
C VAL A 286 -22.08 0.07 -20.43
N GLY A 287 -21.46 0.97 -21.18
CA GLY A 287 -22.03 2.29 -21.42
C GLY A 287 -22.14 3.06 -20.11
N ASP A 288 -23.35 3.50 -19.76
CA ASP A 288 -23.59 4.15 -18.48
C ASP A 288 -23.90 3.17 -17.36
N ARG A 289 -24.12 1.87 -17.64
CA ARG A 289 -24.44 0.86 -16.63
C ARG A 289 -23.19 0.37 -15.93
N GLN A 290 -23.06 0.65 -14.63
CA GLN A 290 -21.98 0.18 -13.76
C GLN A 290 -22.56 -0.54 -12.55
N GLN A 291 -22.41 -1.86 -12.49
CA GLN A 291 -22.97 -2.70 -11.44
C GLN A 291 -21.91 -3.60 -10.82
N ASP A 292 -21.89 -3.68 -9.49
CA ASP A 292 -21.11 -4.67 -8.75
C ASP A 292 -22.04 -5.74 -8.21
N PHE A 293 -21.71 -6.99 -8.45
CA PHE A 293 -22.38 -8.14 -7.87
C PHE A 293 -21.49 -8.80 -6.83
N THR A 294 -22.06 -9.08 -5.65
CA THR A 294 -21.39 -9.84 -4.60
C THR A 294 -22.25 -11.04 -4.21
N LEU A 295 -21.67 -12.23 -4.27
CA LEU A 295 -22.21 -13.45 -3.67
C LEU A 295 -21.36 -13.81 -2.46
N TRP A 296 -21.99 -13.93 -1.31
CA TRP A 296 -21.33 -14.37 -0.11
C TRP A 296 -21.94 -15.65 0.42
N VAL A 297 -21.12 -16.53 0.98
CA VAL A 297 -21.56 -17.77 1.61
C VAL A 297 -20.63 -18.12 2.77
N ARG A 298 -21.20 -18.45 3.92
CA ARG A 298 -20.45 -18.94 5.09
C ARG A 298 -20.60 -20.44 5.23
N ARG A 299 -19.66 -21.03 5.98
CA ARG A 299 -19.65 -22.44 6.39
C ARG A 299 -19.68 -23.44 5.24
N ILE A 300 -18.92 -23.17 4.17
CA ILE A 300 -18.66 -24.17 3.12
C ILE A 300 -17.75 -25.26 3.69
N THR A 301 -18.12 -26.51 3.49
CA THR A 301 -17.30 -27.69 3.81
C THR A 301 -16.83 -28.44 2.56
N GLY A 302 -17.45 -28.20 1.41
CA GLY A 302 -17.11 -28.87 0.15
C GLY A 302 -18.14 -28.64 -0.97
N PRO A 303 -18.09 -29.44 -2.04
CA PRO A 303 -19.18 -29.52 -3.02
C PRO A 303 -20.49 -29.93 -2.33
N GLY A 304 -21.61 -29.35 -2.73
CA GLY A 304 -22.90 -29.62 -2.12
C GLY A 304 -23.92 -28.52 -2.36
N VAL A 305 -25.14 -28.77 -1.89
CA VAL A 305 -26.23 -27.80 -1.92
C VAL A 305 -26.27 -27.05 -0.60
N TYR A 306 -26.21 -25.73 -0.68
CA TYR A 306 -26.30 -24.80 0.43
C TYR A 306 -27.60 -24.01 0.24
N GLN A 307 -28.55 -24.23 1.14
CA GLN A 307 -29.82 -23.51 1.15
C GLN A 307 -29.84 -22.52 2.30
N ILE A 308 -30.36 -21.32 2.07
CA ILE A 308 -30.86 -20.50 3.18
C ILE A 308 -32.25 -21.04 3.53
N ALA A 309 -32.30 -22.02 4.42
CA ALA A 309 -33.54 -22.26 5.16
C ALA A 309 -33.74 -21.05 6.09
N HIS A 310 -34.97 -20.54 6.16
CA HIS A 310 -35.43 -19.46 7.03
C HIS A 310 -34.69 -19.34 8.36
N TYR A 311 -33.56 -18.63 8.38
CA TYR A 311 -32.95 -18.20 9.62
C TYR A 311 -33.77 -17.03 10.14
N ALA A 312 -33.97 -16.97 11.45
CA ALA A 312 -34.49 -15.76 12.10
C ALA A 312 -33.64 -14.55 11.62
N PRO A 313 -34.23 -13.35 11.46
CA PRO A 313 -33.50 -12.17 10.93
C PRO A 313 -32.16 -11.86 11.63
N SER A 314 -32.00 -12.29 12.89
CA SER A 314 -30.77 -12.21 13.67
C SER A 314 -29.68 -13.22 13.27
N GLU A 315 -30.05 -14.40 12.79
CA GLU A 315 -29.13 -15.48 12.35
C GLU A 315 -28.93 -15.50 10.82
N ALA A 316 -29.86 -14.92 10.05
CA ALA A 316 -29.78 -14.79 8.61
C ALA A 316 -28.67 -13.82 8.15
N ARG A 317 -28.19 -12.95 9.06
CA ARG A 317 -27.00 -12.10 8.85
C ARG A 317 -25.73 -12.97 8.82
N GLY A 318 -25.52 -13.72 7.74
CA GLY A 318 -24.31 -14.52 7.69
C GLY A 318 -24.19 -15.57 6.62
N THR A 319 -25.25 -16.30 6.29
CA THR A 319 -25.04 -17.64 5.70
C THR A 319 -24.92 -17.61 4.20
N PHE A 320 -25.75 -16.83 3.50
CA PHE A 320 -25.61 -16.57 2.08
C PHE A 320 -26.24 -15.21 1.73
N GLU A 321 -25.63 -14.44 0.83
CA GLU A 321 -26.17 -13.14 0.42
C GLU A 321 -25.86 -12.86 -1.05
N LEU A 322 -26.86 -12.33 -1.77
CA LEU A 322 -26.74 -11.84 -3.14
C LEU A 322 -26.96 -10.33 -3.13
N LEU A 323 -25.93 -9.57 -3.45
CA LEU A 323 -25.96 -8.11 -3.50
C LEU A 323 -25.69 -7.65 -4.93
N LEU A 324 -26.50 -6.73 -5.42
CA LEU A 324 -26.19 -5.91 -6.59
C LEU A 324 -26.15 -4.46 -6.15
N HIS A 325 -25.06 -3.80 -6.46
CA HIS A 325 -24.88 -2.39 -6.21
C HIS A 325 -24.78 -1.68 -7.56
N ASP A 326 -25.70 -0.77 -7.84
CA ASP A 326 -25.72 0.03 -9.06
C ASP A 326 -25.03 1.37 -8.80
N ARG A 327 -23.80 1.52 -9.30
CA ARG A 327 -22.97 2.71 -9.05
C ARG A 327 -23.42 3.93 -9.85
N THR A 328 -24.29 3.75 -10.83
CA THR A 328 -24.73 4.82 -11.74
C THR A 328 -25.64 5.80 -11.02
N GLN A 329 -26.50 5.25 -10.15
CA GLN A 329 -27.45 5.99 -9.31
C GLN A 329 -26.77 6.59 -8.06
N ASP A 330 -25.54 6.18 -7.76
CA ASP A 330 -24.81 6.57 -6.55
C ASP A 330 -24.20 7.99 -6.66
N SER A 331 -24.13 8.58 -7.87
CA SER A 331 -23.63 9.94 -8.07
C SER A 331 -24.51 11.02 -7.41
N SER A 332 -25.82 10.79 -7.27
CA SER A 332 -26.72 11.63 -6.46
C SER A 332 -26.67 11.35 -4.96
N TYR A 333 -26.09 10.21 -4.53
CA TYR A 333 -26.14 9.74 -3.14
C TYR A 333 -24.84 10.00 -2.36
N ARG A 334 -23.71 10.25 -3.05
CA ARG A 334 -22.42 10.60 -2.40
C ARG A 334 -22.45 11.87 -1.54
N GLN A 335 -23.43 12.77 -1.73
CA GLN A 335 -23.60 13.91 -0.82
C GLN A 335 -24.32 13.54 0.50
N SER A 336 -25.11 12.45 0.54
CA SER A 336 -25.77 12.00 1.77
C SER A 336 -24.99 10.95 2.56
N THR A 337 -24.04 10.23 1.95
CA THR A 337 -23.27 9.15 2.62
C THR A 337 -22.08 9.60 3.45
N ALA A 338 -21.61 10.84 3.33
CA ALA A 338 -20.65 11.41 4.29
C ALA A 338 -21.21 11.49 5.73
N LEU A 339 -22.54 11.43 5.89
CA LEU A 339 -23.22 11.30 7.18
C LEU A 339 -23.65 9.86 7.51
N ALA A 340 -23.62 8.93 6.55
CA ALA A 340 -24.09 7.55 6.72
C ALA A 340 -22.97 6.54 6.98
N ASP A 341 -21.69 6.89 6.80
CA ASP A 341 -20.56 5.99 7.05
C ASP A 341 -20.43 5.57 8.53
N GLN A 342 -21.06 6.30 9.46
CA GLN A 342 -21.23 5.86 10.85
C GLN A 342 -22.33 4.79 11.04
N SER A 343 -23.29 4.68 10.11
CA SER A 343 -24.40 3.72 10.16
C SER A 343 -24.14 2.40 9.44
N LEU A 344 -23.08 2.28 8.64
CA LEU A 344 -22.66 1.01 8.01
C LEU A 344 -22.15 -0.05 9.01
N ARG A 345 -21.98 0.30 10.29
CA ARG A 345 -21.81 -0.67 11.39
C ARG A 345 -23.13 -1.29 11.88
N GLU A 346 -24.27 -0.68 11.56
CA GLU A 346 -25.60 -1.17 11.90
C GLU A 346 -26.45 -1.25 10.64
N GLY A 347 -26.33 -2.37 9.91
CA GLY A 347 -26.94 -2.54 8.59
C GLY A 347 -28.45 -2.24 8.54
N PRO A 348 -28.95 -1.72 7.40
CA PRO A 348 -30.33 -1.28 7.23
C PRO A 348 -31.26 -2.49 7.38
N SER A 349 -31.93 -2.54 8.53
CA SER A 349 -32.81 -3.62 8.94
C SER A 349 -34.10 -3.00 9.37
N GLN A 350 -35.14 -3.09 8.53
CA GLN A 350 -36.58 -3.09 8.87
C GLN A 350 -37.46 -2.65 7.68
N ALA A 351 -37.36 -3.28 6.50
CA ALA A 351 -38.38 -3.04 5.46
C ALA A 351 -38.47 -4.10 4.35
N VAL A 352 -38.36 -5.41 4.61
CA VAL A 352 -38.87 -6.41 3.64
C VAL A 352 -39.43 -7.63 4.38
N HIS A 353 -40.58 -7.46 5.03
CA HIS A 353 -41.41 -8.58 5.46
C HIS A 353 -42.34 -8.94 4.29
N GLY A 354 -42.18 -10.11 3.66
CA GLY A 354 -43.28 -10.61 2.82
C GLY A 354 -43.06 -11.76 1.84
N LEU A 355 -41.86 -12.07 1.35
CA LEU A 355 -41.72 -13.15 0.34
C LEU A 355 -40.54 -14.08 0.61
N PRO A 356 -40.78 -15.32 1.07
CA PRO A 356 -39.76 -16.33 1.24
C PRO A 356 -39.37 -16.93 -0.11
N VAL A 357 -38.39 -16.34 -0.80
CA VAL A 357 -37.70 -17.08 -1.85
C VAL A 357 -36.39 -17.55 -1.26
N ALA A 358 -36.38 -18.84 -0.87
CA ALA A 358 -35.18 -19.54 -0.45
C ALA A 358 -34.10 -19.35 -1.52
N ALA A 359 -32.94 -18.83 -1.11
CA ALA A 359 -31.79 -18.79 -1.99
C ALA A 359 -31.07 -20.14 -1.92
N GLN A 360 -30.68 -20.65 -3.08
CA GLN A 360 -30.00 -21.93 -3.22
C GLN A 360 -28.69 -21.73 -3.95
N LEU A 361 -27.63 -22.31 -3.40
CA LEU A 361 -26.30 -22.37 -3.99
C LEU A 361 -25.90 -23.84 -4.12
N LEU A 362 -25.61 -24.30 -5.34
CA LEU A 362 -25.01 -25.59 -5.60
C LEU A 362 -23.54 -25.39 -5.93
N ILE A 363 -22.65 -25.82 -5.04
CA ILE A 363 -21.21 -25.87 -5.31
C ILE A 363 -20.89 -27.22 -5.96
N THR A 364 -20.49 -27.20 -7.23
CA THR A 364 -20.16 -28.42 -7.99
C THR A 364 -18.69 -28.78 -7.92
N ARG A 365 -17.82 -27.81 -7.62
CA ARG A 365 -16.39 -28.00 -7.35
C ARG A 365 -15.94 -27.05 -6.25
N PHE A 366 -15.21 -27.58 -5.28
CA PHE A 366 -14.47 -26.82 -4.27
C PHE A 366 -13.12 -27.51 -4.06
N ASP A 367 -12.10 -26.99 -4.72
CA ASP A 367 -10.76 -27.57 -4.76
C ASP A 367 -9.81 -26.67 -3.97
N THR A 368 -9.38 -27.16 -2.81
CA THR A 368 -8.51 -26.42 -1.89
C THR A 368 -7.05 -26.40 -2.29
N THR A 369 -6.65 -27.29 -3.21
CA THR A 369 -5.28 -27.38 -3.74
C THR A 369 -5.11 -26.47 -4.95
N ALA A 370 -6.02 -26.55 -5.92
CA ALA A 370 -6.01 -25.68 -7.10
C ALA A 370 -6.65 -24.31 -6.84
N HIS A 371 -7.26 -24.14 -5.66
CA HIS A 371 -8.05 -22.97 -5.26
C HIS A 371 -9.15 -22.63 -6.27
N ILE A 372 -9.92 -23.63 -6.69
CA ILE A 372 -11.02 -23.46 -7.67
C ILE A 372 -12.35 -23.64 -6.96
N ILE A 373 -13.30 -22.78 -7.29
CA ILE A 373 -14.70 -22.97 -6.92
C ILE A 373 -15.62 -22.74 -8.11
N ALA A 374 -16.58 -23.65 -8.30
CA ALA A 374 -17.56 -23.56 -9.36
C ALA A 374 -18.93 -24.04 -8.89
N GLY A 375 -19.99 -23.49 -9.47
CA GLY A 375 -21.35 -23.81 -9.04
C GLY A 375 -22.43 -23.02 -9.75
N THR A 376 -23.65 -23.21 -9.25
CA THR A 376 -24.84 -22.51 -9.70
C THR A 376 -25.59 -21.91 -8.52
N PHE A 377 -26.37 -20.86 -8.73
CA PHE A 377 -27.16 -20.24 -7.68
C PHE A 377 -28.48 -19.67 -8.19
N THR A 378 -29.46 -19.61 -7.30
CA THR A 378 -30.76 -18.95 -7.51
C THR A 378 -31.17 -18.27 -6.21
N GLY A 379 -31.97 -17.21 -6.28
CA GLY A 379 -32.44 -16.53 -5.08
C GLY A 379 -32.85 -15.09 -5.33
N GLN A 380 -33.26 -14.39 -4.27
CA GLN A 380 -33.55 -12.97 -4.36
C GLN A 380 -32.29 -12.13 -4.20
N LEU A 381 -32.17 -11.14 -5.07
CA LEU A 381 -31.12 -10.14 -5.03
C LEU A 381 -31.55 -9.00 -4.10
N ARG A 382 -30.72 -8.72 -3.09
CA ARG A 382 -30.90 -7.53 -2.26
C ARG A 382 -30.29 -6.34 -3.00
N ASN A 383 -31.15 -5.41 -3.37
CA ASN A 383 -30.68 -4.10 -3.84
C ASN A 383 -30.36 -3.24 -2.62
N THR A 384 -29.15 -2.69 -2.58
CA THR A 384 -28.68 -1.82 -1.50
C THR A 384 -29.39 -0.46 -1.47
N HIS A 385 -30.10 -0.08 -2.53
CA HIS A 385 -30.77 1.23 -2.67
C HIS A 385 -32.20 1.28 -2.13
N GLY A 386 -32.55 0.48 -1.13
CA GLY A 386 -33.68 0.69 -0.21
C GLY A 386 -35.13 0.68 -0.75
N TRP A 387 -35.37 0.74 -2.07
CA TRP A 387 -36.70 1.05 -2.61
C TRP A 387 -37.13 0.20 -3.82
N SER A 388 -36.28 -0.72 -4.31
CA SER A 388 -36.67 -1.59 -5.42
C SER A 388 -37.32 -2.88 -4.92
N LYS A 389 -38.37 -3.33 -5.62
CA LYS A 389 -38.91 -4.69 -5.47
C LYS A 389 -37.77 -5.72 -5.50
N PRO A 390 -37.80 -6.77 -4.66
CA PRO A 390 -36.80 -7.82 -4.71
C PRO A 390 -36.77 -8.43 -6.11
N MET A 391 -35.58 -8.49 -6.71
CA MET A 391 -35.40 -9.07 -8.03
C MET A 391 -34.99 -10.52 -7.91
N LEU A 392 -35.60 -11.39 -8.71
CA LEU A 392 -35.29 -12.82 -8.71
C LEU A 392 -34.09 -13.09 -9.63
N VAL A 393 -33.07 -13.75 -9.08
CA VAL A 393 -31.95 -14.30 -9.82
C VAL A 393 -32.26 -15.74 -10.21
N ARG A 394 -32.20 -16.02 -11.51
CA ARG A 394 -32.39 -17.36 -12.10
C ARG A 394 -31.10 -17.80 -12.79
N GLU A 395 -30.88 -19.11 -12.85
CA GLU A 395 -29.77 -19.73 -13.59
C GLU A 395 -28.39 -19.10 -13.34
N GLY A 396 -28.11 -18.71 -12.10
CA GLY A 396 -26.79 -18.19 -11.74
C GLY A 396 -25.73 -19.25 -11.90
N ARG A 397 -24.58 -18.87 -12.46
CA ARG A 397 -23.44 -19.74 -12.75
C ARG A 397 -22.16 -19.01 -12.39
N PHE A 398 -21.19 -19.71 -11.81
CA PHE A 398 -19.86 -19.18 -11.56
C PHE A 398 -18.79 -20.27 -11.67
N ASP A 399 -17.60 -19.87 -12.11
CA ASP A 399 -16.36 -20.65 -12.06
C ASP A 399 -15.20 -19.69 -11.82
N ALA A 400 -14.52 -19.81 -10.68
CA ALA A 400 -13.53 -18.84 -10.24
C ALA A 400 -12.35 -19.51 -9.52
N ARG A 401 -11.17 -18.90 -9.64
CA ARG A 401 -10.04 -19.17 -8.74
C ARG A 401 -10.14 -18.27 -7.53
N TYR A 402 -10.06 -18.83 -6.33
CA TYR A 402 -10.09 -18.08 -5.10
C TYR A 402 -8.72 -17.91 -4.48
N ARG A 403 -8.59 -16.91 -3.62
CA ARG A 403 -7.41 -16.67 -2.80
C ARG A 403 -7.76 -16.85 -1.33
N VAL A 404 -6.90 -17.54 -0.60
CA VAL A 404 -7.06 -17.72 0.84
C VAL A 404 -6.63 -16.44 1.54
N VAL A 405 -7.51 -15.90 2.37
CA VAL A 405 -7.29 -14.69 3.16
C VAL A 405 -7.34 -15.04 4.65
N LYS A 406 -6.49 -14.40 5.44
CA LYS A 406 -6.52 -14.54 6.89
C LYS A 406 -7.82 -13.91 7.44
N PRO A 407 -8.46 -14.51 8.46
CA PRO A 407 -9.50 -13.81 9.20
C PRO A 407 -8.90 -12.53 9.80
N TRP A 408 -9.69 -11.44 9.74
CA TRP A 408 -9.33 -10.12 10.25
C TRP A 408 -9.13 -10.12 11.76
#